data_AF-A0A7V9VFB6-F1
#
_entry.id   AF-A0A7V9VFB6-F1
#
_cell.length_a   1.000
_cell.length_b   1.000
_cell.length_c   1.000
_cell.angle_alpha   90.00
_cell.angle_beta   90.00
_cell.angle_gamma   90.00
#
_symmetry.space_group_name_H-M   'P 1'
#
loop_
_entity.id
_entity.type
_entity.pdbx_description
1 polymer ?
#
loop_
_entity_poly.entity_id
_entity_poly.type
_entity_poly.pdbx_seq_one_letter_code
_entity_poly.pdbx_strand_id
1 'polypeptide(L)'
;MTAESVFHDAALKYLDQQIASNIELDTRTGQSFAIDSTVLTIAFGLLRLSQSPATGWAKAGLVAALSAYGCVLGFCFLASLYRRMQYRPDIPTLRTYVADLSGADLQLWVALEYMASSEANERIITRKSRLVGAATFFLFIEGICLSTSALLIVI
;
A
#
# COMPACT_ATOMS: atom_id res chain seq x y z
N MET A 1 25.70 -6.64 -26.92
CA MET A 1 24.61 -7.15 -26.06
C MET A 1 24.01 -8.35 -26.72
N THR A 2 23.88 -9.45 -25.99
CA THR A 2 23.20 -10.66 -26.49
C THR A 2 21.72 -10.62 -26.09
N ALA A 3 20.89 -11.47 -26.67
CA ALA A 3 19.46 -11.50 -26.34
C ALA A 3 19.24 -11.90 -24.87
N GLU A 4 20.08 -12.78 -24.34
CA GLU A 4 20.06 -13.26 -22.96
C GLU A 4 20.37 -12.13 -21.97
N SER A 5 21.35 -11.28 -22.29
CA SER A 5 21.68 -10.13 -21.43
C SER A 5 20.55 -9.10 -21.39
N VAL A 6 19.90 -8.84 -22.54
CA VAL A 6 18.73 -7.94 -22.60
C VAL A 6 17.57 -8.46 -21.76
N PHE A 7 17.28 -9.76 -21.89
CA PHE A 7 16.19 -10.39 -21.15
C PHE A 7 16.46 -10.40 -19.64
N HIS A 8 17.69 -10.73 -19.23
CA HIS A 8 18.11 -10.68 -17.84
C HIS A 8 17.95 -9.28 -17.23
N ASP A 9 18.46 -8.25 -17.91
CA ASP A 9 18.36 -6.86 -17.44
C ASP A 9 16.90 -6.41 -17.32
N ALA A 10 16.04 -6.79 -18.28
CA ALA A 10 14.62 -6.48 -18.25
C ALA A 10 13.90 -7.17 -17.08
N ALA A 11 14.17 -8.47 -16.85
CA ALA A 11 13.57 -9.24 -15.77
C ALA A 11 13.98 -8.70 -14.39
N LEU A 12 15.28 -8.40 -14.21
CA LEU A 12 15.80 -7.78 -12.99
C LEU A 12 15.14 -6.42 -12.75
N LYS A 13 15.12 -5.55 -13.75
CA LYS A 13 14.52 -4.20 -13.63
C LYS A 13 13.02 -4.27 -13.27
N TYR A 14 12.29 -5.23 -13.83
CA TYR A 14 10.88 -5.42 -13.50
C TYR A 14 10.68 -5.89 -12.06
N LEU A 15 11.49 -6.82 -11.58
CA LEU A 15 11.47 -7.26 -10.18
C LEU A 15 11.85 -6.12 -9.22
N ASP A 16 12.89 -5.34 -9.52
CA ASP A 16 13.28 -4.17 -8.73
C ASP A 16 12.14 -3.13 -8.66
N GLN A 17 11.45 -2.89 -9.77
CA GLN A 17 10.31 -1.99 -9.81
C GLN A 17 9.15 -2.50 -8.93
N GLN A 18 8.90 -3.81 -8.91
CA GLN A 18 7.91 -4.43 -8.04
C GLN A 18 8.28 -4.28 -6.55
N ILE A 19 9.56 -4.46 -6.22
CA ILE A 19 10.07 -4.26 -4.86
C ILE A 19 9.89 -2.81 -4.42
N ALA A 20 10.33 -1.87 -5.25
CA ALA A 20 10.18 -0.44 -4.99
C ALA A 20 8.70 -0.05 -4.82
N SER A 21 7.82 -0.57 -5.67
CA SER A 21 6.37 -0.33 -5.57
C SER A 21 5.78 -0.87 -4.27
N ASN A 22 6.22 -2.05 -3.82
CA ASN A 22 5.75 -2.62 -2.56
C ASN A 22 6.19 -1.80 -1.34
N ILE A 23 7.44 -1.29 -1.34
CA ILE A 23 7.97 -0.40 -0.30
C ILE A 23 7.19 0.93 -0.26
N GLU A 24 6.91 1.50 -1.43
CA GLU A 24 6.10 2.72 -1.55
C GLU A 24 4.68 2.49 -1.01
N LEU A 25 4.06 1.34 -1.31
CA LEU A 25 2.75 0.97 -0.76
C LEU A 25 2.77 0.81 0.77
N ASP A 26 3.83 0.24 1.34
CA ASP A 26 4.01 0.18 2.81
C ASP A 26 4.14 1.57 3.42
N THR A 27 4.92 2.45 2.78
CA THR A 27 5.09 3.84 3.21
C THR A 27 3.76 4.58 3.21
N ARG A 28 2.98 4.48 2.14
CA ARG A 28 1.64 5.08 2.04
C ARG A 28 0.65 4.53 3.07
N THR A 29 0.73 3.23 3.35
CA THR A 29 -0.09 2.62 4.42
C THR A 29 0.27 3.24 5.78
N GLY A 30 1.56 3.37 6.08
CA GLY A 30 2.04 4.02 7.31
C GLY A 30 1.65 5.49 7.41
N GLN A 31 1.77 6.24 6.31
CA GLN A 31 1.33 7.64 6.24
C GLN A 31 -0.18 7.77 6.45
N SER A 32 -0.97 6.88 5.85
CA SER A 32 -2.43 6.86 6.03
C SER A 32 -2.79 6.68 7.50
N PHE A 33 -2.17 5.71 8.20
CA PHE A 33 -2.36 5.53 9.65
C PHE A 33 -1.98 6.78 10.47
N ALA A 34 -0.88 7.44 10.14
CA ALA A 34 -0.42 8.62 10.85
C ALA A 34 -1.40 9.80 10.71
N ILE A 35 -1.90 10.02 9.49
CA ILE A 35 -2.90 11.06 9.20
C ILE A 35 -4.21 10.72 9.91
N ASP A 36 -4.73 9.51 9.72
CA ASP A 36 -5.97 9.00 10.31
C ASP A 36 -6.00 9.16 11.85
N SER A 37 -4.88 8.91 12.52
CA SER A 37 -4.72 9.14 13.98
C SER A 37 -4.86 10.63 14.38
N THR A 38 -4.30 11.53 13.57
CA THR A 38 -4.42 12.98 13.81
C THR A 38 -5.85 13.45 13.56
N VAL A 39 -6.48 12.93 12.51
CA VAL A 39 -7.84 13.24 12.11
C VAL A 39 -8.85 12.81 13.19
N LEU A 40 -8.66 11.65 13.82
CA LEU A 40 -9.46 11.21 14.96
C LEU A 40 -9.41 12.20 16.14
N THR A 41 -8.23 12.77 16.43
CA THR A 41 -8.08 13.77 17.50
C THR A 41 -8.91 15.02 17.21
N ILE A 42 -8.94 15.45 15.94
CA ILE A 42 -9.76 16.57 15.47
C ILE A 42 -11.25 16.23 15.61
N ALA A 43 -11.66 15.03 15.18
CA ALA A 43 -13.04 14.57 15.27
C ALA A 43 -13.57 14.60 16.72
N PHE A 44 -12.78 14.15 17.69
CA PHE A 44 -13.13 14.25 19.11
C PHE A 44 -13.20 15.68 19.63
N GLY A 45 -12.31 16.56 19.15
CA GLY A 45 -12.37 17.99 19.45
C GLY A 45 -13.68 18.62 18.97
N LEU A 46 -14.08 18.35 17.72
CA LEU A 46 -15.33 18.82 17.14
C LEU A 46 -16.56 18.23 17.85
N LEU A 47 -16.53 16.95 18.22
CA LEU A 47 -17.60 16.32 19.01
C LEU A 47 -17.83 17.03 20.34
N ARG A 48 -16.76 17.42 21.04
CA ARG A 48 -16.87 18.18 22.30
C ARG A 48 -17.49 19.56 22.08
N LEU A 49 -17.09 20.27 21.02
CA LEU A 49 -17.68 21.57 20.66
C LEU A 49 -19.16 21.43 20.26
N SER A 50 -19.54 20.31 19.66
CA SER A 50 -20.91 20.02 19.23
C SER A 50 -21.89 19.69 20.38
N GLN A 51 -21.44 19.68 21.63
CA GLN A 51 -22.30 19.53 22.81
C GLN A 51 -23.11 20.80 23.13
N SER A 52 -22.77 21.94 22.49
CA SER A 52 -23.68 23.08 22.29
C SER A 52 -24.83 22.67 21.34
N PRO A 53 -25.87 23.46 21.02
CA PRO A 53 -26.93 23.03 20.12
C PRO A 53 -26.43 22.97 18.66
N ALA A 54 -25.56 22.01 18.37
CA ALA A 54 -25.08 21.72 17.02
C ALA A 54 -26.24 21.21 16.18
N THR A 55 -26.32 21.71 14.95
CA THR A 55 -27.29 21.29 13.96
C THR A 55 -27.21 19.78 13.71
N GLY A 56 -28.35 19.11 13.47
CA GLY A 56 -28.38 17.66 13.24
C GLY A 56 -27.46 17.20 12.10
N TRP A 57 -27.22 18.08 11.12
CA TRP A 57 -26.30 17.87 10.01
C TRP A 57 -24.83 17.79 10.43
N ALA A 58 -24.38 18.63 11.38
CA ALA A 58 -23.02 18.55 11.92
C ALA A 58 -22.76 17.20 12.59
N LYS A 59 -23.74 16.66 13.33
CA LYS A 59 -23.65 15.35 13.96
C LYS A 59 -23.59 14.23 12.94
N ALA A 60 -24.41 14.30 11.88
CA ALA A 60 -24.39 13.33 10.80
C ALA A 60 -23.02 13.30 10.08
N GLY A 61 -22.42 14.46 9.82
CA GLY A 61 -21.09 14.56 9.23
C GLY A 61 -19.99 13.96 10.12
N LEU A 62 -20.06 14.16 11.44
CA LEU A 62 -19.12 13.55 12.39
C LEU A 62 -19.24 12.02 12.43
N VAL A 63 -20.47 11.49 12.38
CA VAL A 63 -20.69 10.02 12.30
C VAL A 63 -20.14 9.45 10.99
N ALA A 64 -20.34 10.15 9.87
CA ALA A 64 -19.79 9.76 8.58
C ALA A 64 -18.24 9.75 8.60
N ALA A 65 -17.62 10.76 9.21
CA ALA A 65 -16.18 10.81 9.39
C ALA A 65 -15.66 9.62 10.23
N LEU A 66 -16.26 9.34 11.37
CA LEU A 66 -15.88 8.18 12.21
C LEU A 66 -16.08 6.84 11.51
N SER A 67 -17.07 6.74 10.63
CA SER A 67 -17.28 5.55 9.81
C SER A 67 -16.18 5.39 8.77
N ALA A 68 -15.79 6.50 8.11
CA ALA A 68 -14.69 6.53 7.16
C ALA A 68 -13.35 6.19 7.83
N TYR A 69 -13.08 6.71 9.03
CA TYR A 69 -11.95 6.35 9.89
C TYR A 69 -11.84 4.82 10.07
N GLY A 70 -12.95 4.17 10.46
CA GLY A 70 -12.99 2.70 10.60
C GLY A 70 -12.66 1.96 9.29
N CYS A 71 -13.10 2.50 8.15
CA CYS A 71 -12.73 1.96 6.84
C CYS A 71 -11.23 2.14 6.54
N VAL A 72 -10.65 3.32 6.81
CA VAL A 72 -9.20 3.56 6.64
C VAL A 72 -8.39 2.55 7.43
N LEU A 73 -8.70 2.37 8.72
CA LEU A 73 -8.05 1.38 9.57
C LEU A 73 -8.18 -0.04 8.99
N GLY A 74 -9.38 -0.44 8.58
CA GLY A 74 -9.65 -1.76 8.03
C GLY A 74 -8.84 -2.03 6.76
N PHE A 75 -8.82 -1.08 5.82
CA PHE A 75 -8.07 -1.23 4.57
C PHE A 75 -6.56 -1.18 4.80
N CYS A 76 -6.06 -0.31 5.68
CA CYS A 76 -4.63 -0.26 6.01
C CYS A 76 -4.19 -1.55 6.72
N PHE A 77 -5.01 -2.08 7.63
CA PHE A 77 -4.75 -3.36 8.28
C PHE A 77 -4.68 -4.49 7.25
N LEU A 78 -5.68 -4.60 6.37
CA LEU A 78 -5.69 -5.61 5.31
C LEU A 78 -4.48 -5.47 4.36
N ALA A 79 -4.11 -4.24 3.98
CA ALA A 79 -2.92 -3.98 3.16
C ALA A 79 -1.64 -4.46 3.85
N SER A 80 -1.56 -4.28 5.18
CA SER A 80 -0.41 -4.70 5.99
C SER A 80 -0.25 -6.22 6.09
N LEU A 81 -1.28 -7.02 5.76
CA LEU A 81 -1.16 -8.47 5.70
C LEU A 81 -0.42 -8.94 4.43
N TYR A 82 -0.39 -8.12 3.38
CA TYR A 82 0.28 -8.43 2.11
C TYR A 82 1.75 -7.98 2.09
N ARG A 83 2.58 -8.57 2.97
CA ARG A 83 4.01 -8.22 3.12
C ARG A 83 5.00 -9.16 2.43
N ARG A 84 4.61 -10.42 2.18
CA ARG A 84 5.57 -11.45 1.73
C ARG A 84 5.59 -11.55 0.21
N MET A 85 6.52 -10.83 -0.41
CA MET A 85 6.93 -11.09 -1.79
C MET A 85 7.82 -12.33 -1.85
N GLN A 86 7.73 -13.08 -2.93
CA GLN A 86 8.63 -14.18 -3.24
C GLN A 86 9.87 -13.62 -3.93
N TYR A 87 11.03 -14.05 -3.44
CA TYR A 87 12.34 -13.71 -4.00
C TYR A 87 13.03 -14.99 -4.40
N ARG A 88 13.20 -15.20 -5.70
CA ARG A 88 14.01 -16.27 -6.28
C ARG A 88 14.92 -15.68 -7.36
N PRO A 89 16.07 -16.31 -7.64
CA PRO A 89 16.61 -17.48 -6.96
C PRO A 89 17.26 -17.10 -5.62
N ASP A 90 17.26 -18.02 -4.66
CA ASP A 90 17.99 -17.85 -3.41
C ASP A 90 19.50 -18.08 -3.64
N ILE A 91 20.33 -17.34 -2.91
CA ILE A 91 21.80 -17.38 -3.03
C ILE A 91 22.38 -18.81 -2.86
N PRO A 92 21.87 -19.66 -1.95
CA PRO A 92 22.30 -21.06 -1.86
C PRO A 92 22.05 -21.84 -3.16
N THR A 93 20.85 -21.75 -3.74
CA THR A 93 20.55 -22.39 -5.02
C THR A 93 21.44 -21.83 -6.13
N LEU A 94 21.60 -20.51 -6.23
CA LEU A 94 22.50 -19.91 -7.22
C LEU A 94 23.93 -20.46 -7.11
N ARG A 95 24.45 -20.61 -5.89
CA ARG A 95 25.79 -21.16 -5.65
C ARG A 95 25.95 -22.58 -6.19
N THR A 96 24.91 -23.41 -6.12
CA THR A 96 24.96 -24.78 -6.67
C THR A 96 25.07 -24.76 -8.19
N TYR A 97 24.27 -23.93 -8.86
CA TYR A 97 24.25 -23.85 -10.32
C TYR A 97 25.47 -23.12 -10.92
N VAL A 98 26.15 -22.26 -10.16
CA VAL A 98 27.40 -21.60 -10.59
C VAL A 98 28.53 -22.60 -10.89
N ALA A 99 28.53 -23.76 -10.22
CA ALA A 99 29.55 -24.79 -10.44
C ALA A 99 29.30 -25.62 -11.71
N ASP A 100 28.04 -25.71 -12.15
CA ASP A 100 27.60 -26.68 -13.15
C ASP A 100 27.20 -26.05 -14.50
N LEU A 101 26.91 -24.74 -14.55
CA LEU A 101 26.43 -24.05 -15.75
C LEU A 101 27.46 -23.09 -16.36
N SER A 102 27.34 -22.89 -17.68
CA SER A 102 28.05 -21.80 -18.35
C SER A 102 27.49 -20.44 -17.93
N GLY A 103 28.28 -19.37 -18.06
CA GLY A 103 27.83 -18.02 -17.67
C GLY A 103 26.57 -17.54 -18.39
N ALA A 104 26.38 -17.94 -19.66
CA ALA A 104 25.19 -17.59 -20.43
C ALA A 104 23.95 -18.37 -19.97
N ASP A 105 24.10 -19.69 -19.73
CA ASP A 105 23.00 -20.53 -19.24
C ASP A 105 22.57 -20.14 -17.83
N LEU A 106 23.52 -19.77 -16.98
CA LEU A 106 23.25 -19.26 -15.64
C LEU A 106 22.48 -17.93 -15.71
N GLN A 107 22.89 -17.00 -16.58
CA GLN A 107 22.18 -15.72 -16.74
C GLN A 107 20.74 -15.91 -17.20
N LEU A 108 20.50 -16.80 -18.16
CA LEU A 108 19.17 -17.13 -18.63
C LEU A 108 18.33 -17.79 -17.53
N TRP A 109 18.89 -18.73 -16.78
CA TRP A 109 18.20 -19.38 -15.67
C TRP A 109 17.80 -18.38 -14.58
N VAL A 110 18.71 -17.48 -14.18
CA VAL A 110 18.41 -16.42 -13.21
C VAL A 110 17.31 -15.50 -13.72
N ALA A 111 17.35 -15.13 -15.01
CA ALA A 111 16.32 -14.28 -15.61
C ALA A 111 14.93 -14.95 -15.56
N LEU A 112 14.85 -16.26 -15.78
CA LEU A 112 13.61 -17.02 -15.66
C LEU A 112 13.10 -17.08 -14.21
N GLU A 113 13.98 -17.23 -13.23
CA GLU A 113 13.60 -17.20 -11.81
C GLU A 113 13.11 -15.81 -11.36
N TYR A 114 13.70 -14.73 -11.90
CA TYR A 114 13.19 -13.37 -11.70
C TYR A 114 11.80 -13.20 -12.31
N MET A 115 11.59 -13.66 -13.55
CA MET A 115 10.28 -13.61 -14.19
C MET A 115 9.22 -14.39 -13.38
N ALA A 116 9.53 -15.62 -12.95
CA ALA A 116 8.63 -16.43 -12.14
C ALA A 116 8.29 -15.78 -10.79
N SER A 117 9.28 -15.14 -10.15
CA SER A 117 9.06 -14.35 -8.93
C SER A 117 8.12 -13.17 -9.21
N SER A 118 8.33 -12.48 -10.33
CA SER A 118 7.53 -11.32 -10.70
C SER A 118 6.08 -11.66 -11.01
N GLU A 119 5.81 -12.76 -11.69
CA GLU A 119 4.45 -13.27 -11.95
C GLU A 119 3.74 -13.65 -10.64
N ALA A 120 4.45 -14.29 -9.70
CA ALA A 120 3.91 -14.61 -8.38
C ALA A 120 3.58 -13.36 -7.56
N ASN A 121 4.43 -12.34 -7.65
CA ASN A 121 4.32 -11.10 -6.88
C ASN A 121 3.27 -10.12 -7.43
N GLU A 122 2.96 -10.17 -8.73
CA GLU A 122 2.03 -9.24 -9.38
C GLU A 122 0.65 -9.21 -8.71
N ARG A 123 0.13 -10.39 -8.35
CA ARG A 123 -1.17 -10.51 -7.66
C ARG A 123 -1.16 -9.85 -6.28
N ILE A 124 -0.04 -9.96 -5.56
CA ILE A 124 0.14 -9.37 -4.24
C ILE A 124 0.16 -7.85 -4.35
N ILE A 125 0.96 -7.32 -5.27
CA ILE A 125 1.11 -5.88 -5.49
C ILE A 125 -0.21 -5.26 -5.93
N THR A 126 -0.92 -5.89 -6.86
CA THR A 126 -2.21 -5.38 -7.34
C THR A 126 -3.26 -5.34 -6.23
N ARG A 127 -3.36 -6.40 -5.42
CA ARG A 127 -4.29 -6.44 -4.28
C ARG A 127 -3.93 -5.39 -3.24
N LYS A 128 -2.66 -5.29 -2.87
CA LYS A 128 -2.18 -4.29 -1.91
C LYS A 128 -2.43 -2.87 -2.41
N SER A 129 -2.14 -2.59 -3.68
CA SER A 129 -2.40 -1.30 -4.33
C SER A 129 -3.87 -0.90 -4.25
N ARG A 130 -4.80 -1.82 -4.52
CA ARG A 130 -6.24 -1.56 -4.39
C ARG A 130 -6.65 -1.22 -2.95
N LEU A 131 -6.10 -1.94 -1.97
CA LEU A 131 -6.40 -1.69 -0.55
C LEU A 131 -5.84 -0.34 -0.10
N VAL A 132 -4.61 0.00 -0.47
CA VAL A 132 -4.01 1.31 -0.18
C VAL A 132 -4.78 2.44 -0.87
N GLY A 133 -5.22 2.22 -2.12
CA GLY A 133 -6.07 3.16 -2.84
C GLY A 133 -7.42 3.37 -2.16
N ALA A 134 -8.06 2.30 -1.68
CA ALA A 134 -9.30 2.38 -0.91
C ALA A 134 -9.11 3.14 0.41
N ALA A 135 -8.05 2.83 1.17
CA ALA A 135 -7.71 3.56 2.40
C ALA A 135 -7.55 5.07 2.12
N THR A 136 -6.80 5.42 1.06
CA THR A 136 -6.59 6.81 0.65
C THR A 136 -7.92 7.50 0.30
N PHE A 137 -8.81 6.80 -0.42
CA PHE A 137 -10.13 7.32 -0.77
C PHE A 137 -11.00 7.61 0.47
N PHE A 138 -11.04 6.69 1.43
CA PHE A 138 -11.79 6.90 2.67
C PHE A 138 -11.20 8.02 3.53
N LEU A 139 -9.88 8.19 3.54
CA LEU A 139 -9.22 9.31 4.20
C LEU A 139 -9.66 10.66 3.61
N PHE A 140 -9.84 10.74 2.28
CA PHE A 140 -10.41 11.93 1.65
C PHE A 140 -11.86 12.18 2.06
N ILE A 141 -12.69 11.13 2.09
CA ILE A 141 -14.09 11.25 2.56
C ILE A 141 -14.13 11.77 3.99
N GLU A 142 -13.32 11.19 4.87
CA GLU A 142 -13.22 11.59 6.26
C GLU A 142 -12.87 13.08 6.40
N GLY A 143 -11.83 13.52 5.67
CA GLY A 143 -11.40 14.92 5.66
C GLY A 143 -12.49 15.89 5.19
N ILE A 144 -13.25 15.52 4.15
CA ILE A 144 -14.38 16.32 3.66
C ILE A 144 -15.48 16.37 4.73
N CYS A 145 -15.88 15.22 5.28
CA CYS A 145 -16.92 15.13 6.29
C CYS A 145 -16.58 15.96 7.53
N LEU A 146 -15.33 15.93 8.00
CA LEU A 146 -14.89 16.74 9.14
C LEU A 146 -14.87 18.22 8.83
N SER A 147 -14.37 18.61 7.65
CA SER A 147 -14.35 20.01 7.24
C SER A 147 -15.76 20.59 7.15
N THR A 148 -16.70 19.87 6.55
CA THR A 148 -18.11 20.26 6.50
C THR A 148 -18.74 20.32 7.89
N SER A 149 -18.45 19.34 8.75
CA SER A 149 -18.97 19.32 10.13
C SER A 149 -18.46 20.50 10.94
N ALA A 150 -17.17 20.84 10.82
CA ALA A 150 -16.58 21.98 11.49
C ALA A 150 -17.27 23.29 11.10
N LEU A 151 -17.54 23.49 9.80
CA LEU A 151 -18.27 24.68 9.32
C LEU A 151 -19.68 24.75 9.93
N LEU A 152 -20.41 23.64 9.97
CA LEU A 152 -21.77 23.57 10.50
C LEU A 152 -21.89 23.67 12.02
N ILE A 153 -20.77 23.55 12.75
CA ILE A 153 -20.70 23.76 14.20
C ILE A 153 -20.47 25.24 14.53
N VAL A 154 -19.76 25.97 13.65
CA VAL A 154 -19.38 27.37 13.85
C VAL A 154 -20.49 28.34 13.39
N ILE A 155 -21.30 27.93 12.39
CA ILE A 155 -22.46 28.67 11.89
C ILE A 155 -23.69 28.37 12.75
#